data_AF-A0A969NQS5-F1
#
_entry.id   AF-A0A969NQS5-F1
#
_cell.length_a   1.000
_cell.length_b   1.000
_cell.length_c   1.000
_cell.angle_alpha   90.00
_cell.angle_beta   90.00
_cell.angle_gamma   90.00
#
_symmetry.space_group_name_H-M   'P 1'
#
loop_
_entity.id
_entity.type
_entity.pdbx_description
1 polymer ?
#
loop_
_entity_poly.entity_id
_entity_poly.type
_entity_poly.pdbx_seq_one_letter_code
_entity_poly.pdbx_strand_id
1 'polypeptide(L)'
;MTQKNLSLSESLKDCKYPLKIVFTIDQQSNIHSLTVSYSESFPAIARYEEIPSDLTQAVLDLLPEFNISHKNKELSKRNLRNNGERKVKPIESTSGTKNKLRRPPKKLNLLRA
;
A
#
# COMPACT_ATOMS: atom_id res chain seq x y z
N MET A 1 34.43 17.51 -4.71
CA MET A 1 33.23 16.75 -4.32
C MET A 1 33.17 15.50 -5.18
N THR A 2 33.24 14.32 -4.60
CA THR A 2 33.18 13.05 -5.33
C THR A 2 31.74 12.80 -5.74
N GLN A 3 31.39 13.06 -7.01
CA GLN A 3 30.15 12.58 -7.59
C GLN A 3 30.23 11.04 -7.58
N LYS A 4 29.60 10.41 -6.59
CA LYS A 4 29.30 8.98 -6.69
C LYS A 4 28.42 8.84 -7.91
N ASN A 5 28.93 8.18 -8.95
CA ASN A 5 28.09 7.61 -10.00
C ASN A 5 27.19 6.56 -9.32
N LEU A 6 26.08 7.04 -8.75
CA LEU A 6 25.05 6.20 -8.17
C LEU A 6 24.39 5.47 -9.32
N SER A 7 24.65 4.17 -9.42
CA SER A 7 23.98 3.33 -10.41
C SER A 7 22.47 3.36 -10.14
N LEU A 8 21.68 3.42 -11.20
CA LEU A 8 20.21 3.32 -11.13
C LEU A 8 19.77 2.10 -10.31
N SER A 9 20.50 0.98 -10.42
CA SER A 9 20.22 -0.22 -9.63
C SER A 9 20.37 0.00 -8.13
N GLU A 10 21.30 0.85 -7.69
CA GLU A 10 21.50 1.17 -6.28
C GLU A 10 20.40 2.09 -5.74
N SER A 11 20.04 3.12 -6.51
CA SER A 11 18.97 4.05 -6.17
C SER A 11 17.59 3.39 -6.08
N LEU A 12 17.43 2.23 -6.72
CA LEU A 12 16.18 1.46 -6.73
C LEU A 12 16.15 0.29 -5.74
N LYS A 13 17.23 0.04 -4.97
CA LYS A 13 17.30 -1.07 -4.00
C LYS A 13 16.18 -1.02 -2.95
N ASP A 14 15.74 0.18 -2.59
CA ASP A 14 14.71 0.39 -1.57
C ASP A 14 13.27 0.29 -2.09
N CYS A 15 13.08 0.02 -3.39
CA CYS A 15 11.75 -0.17 -3.96
C CYS A 15 11.12 -1.47 -3.45
N LYS A 16 9.99 -1.36 -2.73
CA LYS A 16 9.23 -2.55 -2.28
C LYS A 16 8.17 -3.00 -3.28
N TYR A 17 7.79 -2.10 -4.19
CA TYR A 17 6.80 -2.33 -5.22
C TYR A 17 7.44 -2.10 -6.60
N PRO A 18 6.90 -2.71 -7.67
CA PRO A 18 7.38 -2.47 -9.03
C PRO A 18 7.30 -0.98 -9.38
N LEU A 19 8.47 -0.36 -9.62
CA LEU A 19 8.55 1.02 -10.06
C LEU A 19 8.29 1.08 -11.57
N LYS A 20 7.37 1.95 -11.97
CA LYS A 20 7.06 2.27 -13.36
C LYS A 20 7.72 3.59 -13.74
N ILE A 21 8.57 3.53 -14.75
CA ILE A 21 9.23 4.68 -15.36
C ILE A 21 8.69 4.79 -16.78
N VAL A 22 8.12 5.95 -17.13
CA VAL A 22 7.52 6.19 -18.45
C VAL A 22 8.06 7.50 -18.99
N PHE A 23 8.59 7.44 -20.21
CA PHE A 23 8.89 8.63 -20.98
C PHE A 23 7.79 8.82 -22.03
N THR A 24 7.20 10.01 -22.07
CA THR A 24 6.10 10.36 -22.97
C THR A 24 6.53 11.50 -23.87
N ILE A 25 6.35 11.30 -25.17
CA ILE A 25 6.62 12.28 -26.23
C ILE A 25 5.29 12.52 -26.94
N ASP A 26 4.75 13.72 -26.79
CA ASP A 26 3.63 14.20 -27.61
C ASP A 26 4.18 15.18 -28.65
N GLN A 27 4.24 14.72 -29.89
CA GLN A 27 4.75 15.51 -31.02
C GLN A 27 3.80 16.65 -31.43
N GLN A 28 2.49 16.51 -31.18
CA GLN A 28 1.52 17.54 -31.56
C GLN A 28 1.63 18.76 -30.64
N SER A 29 1.82 18.51 -29.35
CA SER A 29 1.93 19.54 -28.32
C SER A 29 3.39 19.91 -27.99
N ASN A 30 4.36 19.24 -28.63
CA ASN A 30 5.80 19.28 -28.30
C ASN A 30 6.07 19.09 -26.79
N ILE A 31 5.41 18.11 -26.17
CA ILE A 31 5.57 17.81 -24.75
C ILE A 31 6.47 16.58 -24.61
N HIS A 32 7.59 16.75 -23.91
CA HIS A 32 8.45 15.65 -23.47
C HIS A 32 8.35 15.55 -21.95
N SER A 33 7.97 14.39 -21.42
CA SER A 33 7.85 14.22 -19.97
C SER A 33 8.34 12.86 -19.50
N LEU A 34 8.99 12.87 -18.35
CA LEU A 34 9.42 11.68 -17.64
C LEU A 34 8.57 11.52 -16.39
N THR A 35 7.98 10.34 -16.23
CA THR A 35 7.14 10.00 -15.10
C THR A 35 7.73 8.83 -14.35
N VAL A 36 7.82 8.96 -13.02
CA VAL A 36 8.25 7.90 -12.11
C VAL A 36 7.14 7.65 -11.10
N SER A 37 6.69 6.40 -10.96
CA SER A 37 5.54 6.06 -10.12
C SER A 37 5.54 4.60 -9.66
N TYR A 38 4.88 4.33 -8.54
CA TYR A 38 4.34 3.00 -8.25
C TYR A 38 2.89 2.92 -8.72
N SER A 39 2.43 1.70 -9.02
CA SER A 39 1.01 1.42 -9.21
C SER A 39 0.18 2.02 -8.09
N GLU A 40 -0.88 2.76 -8.45
CA GLU A 40 -1.82 3.38 -7.51
C GLU A 40 -1.24 4.48 -6.61
N SER A 41 -0.03 4.97 -6.86
CA SER A 41 0.57 6.11 -6.15
C SER A 41 0.57 7.37 -7.03
N PHE A 42 0.56 8.55 -6.39
CA PHE A 42 0.73 9.79 -7.14
C PHE A 42 2.17 9.89 -7.68
N PRO A 43 2.36 10.09 -9.00
CA PRO A 43 3.66 10.07 -9.67
C PRO A 43 4.52 11.30 -9.35
N ALA A 44 5.83 11.20 -9.58
CA ALA A 44 6.69 12.34 -9.84
C ALA A 44 6.82 12.54 -11.35
N ILE A 45 6.76 13.78 -11.82
CA ILE A 45 6.74 14.10 -13.25
C ILE A 45 7.69 15.27 -13.51
N ALA A 46 8.65 15.06 -14.40
CA ALA A 46 9.47 16.13 -14.97
C ALA A 46 9.06 16.39 -16.42
N ARG A 47 9.07 17.66 -16.83
CA ARG A 47 8.86 18.09 -18.21
C ARG A 47 10.17 18.61 -18.77
N TYR A 48 10.40 18.33 -20.05
CA TYR A 48 11.60 18.74 -20.76
C TYR A 48 11.20 19.43 -22.07
N GLU A 49 12.00 20.42 -22.46
CA GLU A 49 11.87 21.10 -23.76
C GLU A 49 12.35 20.20 -24.90
N GLU A 50 13.36 19.36 -24.63
CA GLU A 50 13.94 18.38 -25.55
C GLU A 50 14.11 17.03 -24.85
N ILE A 51 14.27 15.96 -25.63
CA ILE A 51 14.50 14.62 -25.08
C ILE A 51 15.88 14.61 -24.39
N PRO A 52 15.98 14.21 -23.10
CA PRO A 52 17.27 14.12 -22.42
C PRO A 52 18.22 13.18 -23.15
N SER A 53 19.48 13.59 -23.29
CA SER A 53 20.52 12.75 -23.91
C SER A 53 20.83 11.49 -23.09
N ASP A 54 20.62 11.53 -21.78
CA ASP A 54 20.73 10.39 -20.88
C ASP A 54 19.46 10.23 -20.04
N LEU A 55 18.64 9.27 -20.42
CA LEU A 55 17.41 8.93 -19.70
C LEU A 55 17.70 8.34 -18.30
N THR A 56 18.86 7.70 -18.10
CA THR A 56 19.23 7.14 -16.80
C THR A 56 19.47 8.25 -15.80
N GLN A 57 20.23 9.26 -16.20
CA GLN A 57 20.50 10.42 -15.36
C GLN A 57 19.22 11.22 -15.09
N ALA A 58 18.37 11.41 -16.10
CA ALA A 58 17.07 12.08 -15.93
C ALA A 58 16.17 11.37 -14.90
N VAL A 59 16.20 10.03 -14.84
CA VAL A 59 15.49 9.28 -13.80
C VAL A 59 16.14 9.50 -12.43
N LEU A 60 17.47 9.41 -12.34
CA LEU A 60 18.19 9.63 -11.08
C LEU A 60 17.91 11.02 -10.48
N ASP A 61 17.78 12.04 -11.32
CA ASP A 61 17.49 13.40 -10.90
C ASP A 61 16.04 13.56 -10.41
N LEU A 62 15.09 12.80 -10.99
CA LEU A 62 13.68 12.82 -10.63
C LEU A 62 13.34 11.93 -9.41
N LEU A 63 14.10 10.87 -9.16
CA LEU A 63 13.86 9.91 -8.06
C LEU A 63 13.77 10.55 -6.66
N PRO A 64 14.59 11.55 -6.28
CA PRO A 64 14.46 12.26 -5.02
C PRO A 64 13.08 12.88 -4.81
N GLU A 65 12.43 13.40 -5.86
CA GLU A 65 11.09 13.98 -5.78
C GLU A 65 10.01 12.92 -5.52
N PHE A 66 10.22 11.70 -6.03
CA PHE A 66 9.27 10.61 -5.86
C PHE A 66 9.22 10.06 -4.43
N ASN A 67 10.26 10.27 -3.61
CA ASN A 67 10.39 9.80 -2.22
C ASN A 67 9.88 8.35 -2.01
N ILE A 68 10.69 7.40 -2.49
CA ILE A 68 10.44 5.95 -2.44
C ILE A 68 9.98 5.48 -1.05
N SER A 69 10.66 5.93 0.02
CA SER A 69 10.35 5.52 1.39
C SER A 69 8.93 5.92 1.81
N HIS A 70 8.52 7.14 1.47
CA HIS A 70 7.18 7.63 1.75
C HIS A 70 6.13 6.85 0.96
N LYS A 71 6.32 6.70 -0.37
CA LYS A 71 5.38 6.01 -1.25
C LYS A 71 5.20 4.53 -0.90
N ASN A 72 6.29 3.85 -0.54
CA ASN A 72 6.25 2.50 0.00
C ASN A 72 5.32 2.41 1.23
N LYS A 73 5.44 3.35 2.19
CA LYS A 73 4.58 3.37 3.39
C LYS A 73 3.12 3.61 3.03
N GLU A 74 2.82 4.51 2.09
CA GLU A 74 1.45 4.77 1.64
C GLU A 74 0.80 3.52 1.05
N LEU A 75 1.49 2.84 0.13
CA LEU A 75 0.98 1.62 -0.50
C LEU A 75 0.85 0.47 0.49
N SER A 76 1.80 0.29 1.41
CA SER A 76 1.68 -0.71 2.48
C SER A 76 0.42 -0.46 3.33
N LYS A 77 0.15 0.79 3.71
CA LYS A 77 -1.07 1.14 4.46
C LYS A 77 -2.35 0.87 3.67
N ARG A 78 -2.36 1.13 2.36
CA ARG A 78 -3.52 0.86 1.49
C ARG A 78 -3.75 -0.63 1.29
N ASN A 79 -2.71 -1.42 1.04
CA ASN A 79 -2.85 -2.87 0.90
C ASN A 79 -3.34 -3.52 2.20
N LEU A 80 -2.89 -3.04 3.36
CA LEU A 80 -3.43 -3.47 4.66
C LEU A 80 -4.92 -3.13 4.83
N ARG A 81 -5.42 -2.07 4.19
CA ARG A 81 -6.84 -1.69 4.18
C ARG A 81 -7.65 -2.49 3.15
N ASN A 82 -7.05 -2.80 2.00
CA ASN A 82 -7.69 -3.50 0.87
C ASN A 82 -7.68 -5.02 1.00
N ASN A 83 -6.96 -5.57 2.00
CA ASN A 83 -6.94 -7.00 2.35
C ASN A 83 -8.28 -7.54 2.92
N GLY A 84 -9.42 -7.11 2.38
CA GLY A 84 -10.69 -7.86 2.28
C GLY A 84 -11.46 -8.22 3.54
N GLU A 85 -10.80 -8.40 4.67
CA GLU A 85 -11.42 -8.72 5.95
C GLU A 85 -10.73 -7.87 7.00
N ARG A 86 -11.44 -6.85 7.44
CA ARG A 86 -11.32 -6.34 8.80
C ARG A 86 -11.02 -7.53 9.71
N LYS A 87 -9.81 -7.65 10.28
CA LYS A 87 -9.58 -8.42 11.51
C LYS A 87 -10.28 -7.73 12.69
N VAL A 88 -11.54 -7.36 12.52
CA VAL A 88 -12.42 -7.18 13.66
C VAL A 88 -12.79 -8.61 14.00
N LYS A 89 -12.28 -9.12 15.12
CA LYS A 89 -12.79 -10.39 15.67
C LYS A 89 -14.31 -10.33 15.60
N PRO A 90 -15.00 -11.40 15.18
CA PRO A 90 -16.44 -11.45 15.33
C PRO A 90 -16.74 -11.04 16.76
N ILE A 91 -17.52 -9.97 16.94
CA ILE A 91 -18.11 -9.71 18.25
C ILE A 91 -19.04 -10.91 18.40
N GLU A 92 -18.64 -11.89 19.21
CA GLU A 92 -19.57 -12.89 19.69
C GLU A 92 -20.73 -12.10 20.25
N SER A 93 -21.85 -12.14 19.54
CA SER A 93 -23.07 -11.50 19.97
C SER A 93 -23.46 -12.20 21.25
N THR A 94 -23.09 -11.61 22.37
CA THR A 94 -23.65 -11.88 23.68
C THR A 94 -25.11 -11.42 23.66
N SER A 95 -25.93 -12.10 22.87
CA SER A 95 -27.38 -12.11 23.01
C SER A 95 -27.71 -12.99 24.19
N GLY A 96 -27.44 -12.46 25.39
CA GLY A 96 -28.08 -12.95 26.58
C GLY A 96 -29.58 -12.70 26.46
N THR A 97 -30.36 -13.73 26.13
CA THR A 97 -31.75 -13.84 26.61
C THR A 97 -32.18 -15.31 26.71
N LYS A 98 -31.99 -15.84 27.92
CA LYS A 98 -32.84 -16.79 28.66
C LYS A 98 -33.85 -17.61 27.84
N ASN A 99 -33.52 -18.88 27.57
CA ASN A 99 -34.53 -19.94 27.56
C ASN A 99 -34.36 -20.81 28.81
N LYS A 100 -35.21 -20.55 29.81
CA LYS A 100 -35.46 -21.45 30.94
C LYS A 100 -35.95 -22.78 30.36
N LEU A 101 -35.07 -23.77 30.29
CA LEU A 101 -35.48 -25.16 30.17
C LEU A 101 -36.24 -25.52 31.45
N ARG A 102 -37.57 -25.57 31.37
CA ARG A 102 -38.45 -26.05 32.44
C ARG A 102 -38.03 -27.49 32.79
N ARG A 103 -37.32 -27.66 33.90
CA ARG A 103 -37.17 -28.98 34.55
C ARG A 103 -38.51 -29.35 35.20
N PRO A 104 -39.03 -30.58 35.03
CA PRO A 104 -40.26 -31.01 35.69
C PRO A 104 -40.05 -31.12 37.21
N PRO A 105 -41.11 -30.94 38.02
CA PRO A 105 -41.00 -30.92 39.47
C PRO A 105 -40.67 -32.31 40.03
N LYS A 106 -39.76 -32.29 41.01
CA LYS A 106 -39.23 -33.44 41.76
C LYS A 106 -40.34 -34.28 42.38
N LYS A 107 -40.28 -35.61 42.23
CA LYS A 107 -40.90 -36.53 43.19
C LYS A 107 -39.97 -36.72 44.39
N LEU A 108 -40.60 -36.53 45.54
CA LEU A 108 -40.14 -36.55 46.91
C LEU A 108 -39.46 -37.88 47.28
N ASN A 109 -38.28 -37.81 47.89
CA ASN A 109 -37.77 -38.87 48.78
C ASN A 109 -37.08 -38.15 49.94
N LEU A 110 -37.72 -38.12 51.10
CA LEU A 110 -37.06 -37.83 52.37
C LEU A 110 -37.35 -39.00 53.31
N LEU A 111 -36.31 -39.76 53.61
CA LEU A 111 -36.29 -40.80 54.63
C LEU A 111 -35.95 -40.18 55.99
N ARG A 112 -36.81 -40.47 56.97
CA ARG A 112 -36.60 -40.68 58.42
C ARG A 112 -36.03 -39.57 59.30
N ALA A 113 -36.78 -39.28 60.37
CA ALA A 113 -36.36 -39.58 61.74
C ALA A 113 -37.45 -40.48 62.37
#